data_AF-A0A9W6W0K9-F1
#
_entry.id   AF-A0A9W6W0K9-F1
#
_cell.length_a   1.000
_cell.length_b   1.000
_cell.length_c   1.000
_cell.angle_alpha   90.00
_cell.angle_beta   90.00
_cell.angle_gamma   90.00
#
_symmetry.space_group_name_H-M   'P 1'
#
loop_
_entity.id
_entity.type
_entity.pdbx_description
1 polymer ?
#
loop_
_entity_poly.entity_id
_entity_poly.type
_entity_poly.pdbx_seq_one_letter_code
_entity_poly.pdbx_strand_id
1 'polypeptide(L)'
;MFPAASAEPRVPFANLGAADLLLDSIYGGGSSGHAGDDPIAKLVPGVGNQGGFRHCGSPAKGTVRISVLYTTGGELDWPDYLDLQTGTFTYFGDNRTPGRELHETPRYGNLLLRDVFAAAHGSAAERAKVPPFLLFEKAGRGRDVRFRGLLAPGGPTMTADDELAAVWRATHGQRFQNYRARFTVLDHAKITRTWIRHVLSGGNPLTDGCPPAWNAWVSSRTYVPLLAPATTVIRSKTSQMPDDPQGKAILHAICEHFRDREHDFEACAVALWRLLAPATGRCEVTRPSRDGGRDAVGEYIIGPPADRIAIDFALEAKCYAATNAVGVREVSRLISRLRHRNFGVFVTTSYFAQQVQEEVRDDGHPIALVCGRDITDVLRQHGYNTPRDVQAWLDQSFPPPSP
;
A
#
# COMPACT_ATOMS: atom_id res chain seq x y z
N MET A 1 8.79 14.22 -30.00
CA MET A 1 7.62 13.37 -30.34
C MET A 1 7.61 12.25 -29.31
N PHE A 2 6.86 12.41 -28.22
CA PHE A 2 6.78 11.37 -27.18
C PHE A 2 6.11 10.13 -27.80
N PRO A 3 6.62 8.90 -27.56
CA PRO A 3 5.90 7.72 -27.97
C PRO A 3 4.55 7.72 -27.26
N ALA A 4 3.47 7.52 -28.01
CA ALA A 4 2.14 7.33 -27.46
C ALA A 4 2.23 6.23 -26.39
N ALA A 5 1.74 6.53 -25.18
CA ALA A 5 1.65 5.55 -24.11
C ALA A 5 1.02 4.28 -24.67
N SER A 6 1.75 3.16 -24.62
CA SER A 6 1.23 1.86 -25.02
C SER A 6 -0.07 1.64 -24.25
N ALA A 7 -1.20 1.49 -24.96
CA ALA A 7 -2.49 1.29 -24.33
C ALA A 7 -2.39 0.09 -23.36
N GLU A 8 -2.82 0.29 -22.11
CA GLU A 8 -2.85 -0.79 -21.12
C GLU A 8 -3.59 -2.00 -21.72
N PRO A 9 -3.03 -3.22 -21.64
CA PRO A 9 -3.67 -4.40 -22.22
C PRO A 9 -5.08 -4.56 -21.64
N ARG A 10 -6.09 -4.65 -22.52
CA ARG A 10 -7.51 -4.70 -22.11
C ARG A 10 -8.24 -5.88 -22.73
N VAL A 11 -9.00 -6.61 -21.91
CA VAL A 11 -9.90 -7.68 -22.36
C VAL A 11 -11.36 -7.22 -22.21
N PRO A 12 -12.17 -7.21 -23.28
CA PRO A 12 -13.57 -6.78 -23.21
C PRO A 12 -14.44 -7.81 -22.49
N PHE A 13 -15.54 -7.36 -21.88
CA PHE A 13 -16.46 -8.16 -21.07
C PHE A 13 -17.01 -9.42 -21.78
N ALA A 14 -17.17 -9.37 -23.11
CA ALA A 14 -17.63 -10.49 -23.93
C ALA A 14 -16.63 -11.66 -23.97
N ASN A 15 -15.32 -11.36 -23.85
CA ASN A 15 -14.26 -12.33 -24.06
C ASN A 15 -13.71 -12.92 -22.75
N LEU A 16 -14.17 -12.43 -21.58
CA LEU A 16 -13.68 -12.86 -20.26
C LEU A 16 -13.83 -14.37 -20.02
N GLY A 17 -14.83 -15.01 -20.63
CA GLY A 17 -15.10 -16.44 -20.48
C GLY A 17 -13.99 -17.35 -21.00
N ALA A 18 -13.11 -16.85 -21.88
CA ALA A 18 -11.98 -17.61 -22.44
C ALA A 18 -10.62 -17.01 -22.09
N ALA A 19 -10.59 -15.86 -21.41
CA ALA A 19 -9.36 -15.12 -21.17
C ALA A 19 -8.47 -15.77 -20.11
N ASP A 20 -7.16 -15.72 -20.35
CA ASP A 20 -6.14 -15.86 -19.31
C ASP A 20 -6.12 -14.62 -18.41
N LEU A 21 -5.58 -14.75 -17.19
CA LEU A 21 -5.26 -13.61 -16.33
C LEU A 21 -3.83 -13.15 -16.56
N LEU A 22 -3.67 -12.01 -17.20
CA LEU A 22 -2.41 -11.36 -17.51
C LEU A 22 -2.19 -10.25 -16.49
N LEU A 23 -0.99 -10.22 -15.92
CA LEU A 23 -0.59 -9.22 -14.95
C LEU A 23 -0.83 -7.80 -15.47
N ASP A 24 -1.36 -6.94 -14.61
CA ASP A 24 -1.72 -5.53 -14.83
C ASP A 24 -2.70 -5.24 -15.99
N SER A 25 -3.26 -6.27 -16.61
CA SER A 25 -4.27 -6.10 -17.66
C SER A 25 -5.62 -5.69 -17.08
N ILE A 26 -6.34 -4.83 -17.80
CA ILE A 26 -7.70 -4.42 -17.45
C ILE A 26 -8.71 -5.41 -18.05
N TYR A 27 -9.62 -5.89 -17.21
CA TYR A 27 -10.75 -6.71 -17.58
C TYR A 27 -12.03 -5.89 -17.48
N GLY A 28 -12.67 -5.68 -18.63
CA GLY A 28 -13.79 -4.76 -18.76
C GLY A 28 -15.05 -5.26 -18.07
N GLY A 29 -15.74 -4.39 -17.34
CA GLY A 29 -17.08 -4.65 -16.81
C GLY A 29 -18.17 -4.61 -17.89
N GLY A 30 -19.32 -5.21 -17.59
CA GLY A 30 -20.52 -5.10 -18.41
C GLY A 30 -21.18 -3.71 -18.34
N SER A 31 -22.22 -3.52 -19.14
CA SER A 31 -22.94 -2.25 -19.27
C SER A 31 -24.44 -2.36 -18.99
N SER A 32 -24.89 -3.44 -18.37
CA SER A 32 -26.31 -3.74 -18.13
C SER A 32 -26.88 -3.04 -16.87
N GLY A 33 -26.05 -2.39 -16.07
CA GLY A 33 -26.43 -1.60 -14.90
C GLY A 33 -26.66 -2.42 -13.62
N HIS A 34 -26.28 -3.70 -13.59
CA HIS A 34 -26.54 -4.58 -12.44
C HIS A 34 -25.29 -5.36 -11.99
N ALA A 35 -25.42 -6.13 -10.92
CA ALA A 35 -24.28 -6.88 -10.35
C ALA A 35 -23.65 -7.91 -11.30
N GLY A 36 -24.34 -8.27 -12.39
CA GLY A 36 -23.83 -9.17 -13.43
C GLY A 36 -22.77 -8.53 -14.32
N ASP A 37 -22.62 -7.20 -14.27
CA ASP A 37 -21.55 -6.48 -14.99
C ASP A 37 -20.17 -6.66 -14.35
N ASP A 38 -20.10 -7.27 -13.17
CA ASP A 38 -18.83 -7.58 -12.52
C ASP A 38 -18.03 -8.62 -13.35
N PRO A 39 -16.78 -8.32 -13.74
CA PRO A 39 -16.00 -9.18 -14.61
C PRO A 39 -15.42 -10.41 -13.88
N ILE A 40 -15.23 -10.35 -12.57
CA ILE A 40 -14.51 -11.37 -11.80
C ILE A 40 -15.26 -12.70 -11.84
N ALA A 41 -16.60 -12.70 -11.74
CA ALA A 41 -17.38 -13.93 -11.80
C ALA A 41 -17.30 -14.65 -13.17
N LYS A 42 -17.02 -13.93 -14.26
CA LYS A 42 -16.75 -14.53 -15.59
C LYS A 42 -15.32 -15.07 -15.70
N LEU A 43 -14.37 -14.35 -15.12
CA LEU A 43 -12.95 -14.71 -15.08
C LEU A 43 -12.67 -15.89 -14.15
N VAL A 44 -13.39 -16.01 -13.04
CA VAL A 44 -13.25 -17.10 -12.06
C VAL A 44 -14.64 -17.65 -11.74
N PRO A 45 -15.20 -18.53 -12.59
CA PRO A 45 -16.55 -19.06 -12.40
C PRO A 45 -16.74 -19.70 -11.02
N GLY A 46 -17.88 -19.41 -10.38
CA GLY A 46 -18.23 -19.93 -9.06
C GLY A 46 -17.84 -19.02 -7.88
N VAL A 47 -17.09 -17.93 -8.11
CA VAL A 47 -16.95 -16.87 -7.11
C VAL A 47 -18.12 -15.88 -7.21
N GLY A 48 -18.40 -15.17 -6.12
CA GLY A 48 -19.44 -14.13 -6.09
C GLY A 48 -19.12 -12.92 -6.98
N ASN A 49 -20.13 -12.10 -7.25
CA ASN A 49 -20.01 -10.86 -8.05
C ASN A 49 -19.89 -9.58 -7.20
N GLN A 50 -19.81 -9.72 -5.88
CA GLN A 50 -19.70 -8.62 -4.91
C GLN A 50 -18.89 -9.03 -3.69
N GLY A 51 -18.33 -8.03 -3.00
CA GLY A 51 -17.54 -8.20 -1.78
C GLY A 51 -16.03 -8.18 -2.06
N GLY A 52 -15.25 -7.93 -0.99
CA GLY A 52 -13.79 -7.99 -1.01
C GLY A 52 -13.28 -9.43 -1.12
N PHE A 53 -13.74 -10.32 -0.24
CA PHE A 53 -13.50 -11.77 -0.36
C PHE A 53 -14.53 -12.43 -1.27
N ARG A 54 -14.05 -13.19 -2.25
CA ARG A 54 -14.91 -14.00 -3.13
C ARG A 54 -14.25 -15.35 -3.38
N HIS A 55 -14.82 -16.41 -2.84
CA HIS A 55 -14.25 -17.76 -2.93
C HIS A 55 -15.18 -18.72 -3.65
N CYS A 56 -14.60 -19.74 -4.30
CA CYS A 56 -15.32 -20.89 -4.82
C CYS A 56 -15.16 -22.05 -3.83
N GLY A 57 -16.27 -22.46 -3.20
CA GLY A 57 -16.28 -23.39 -2.06
C GLY A 57 -16.76 -22.70 -0.78
N SER A 58 -16.47 -23.28 0.39
CA SER A 58 -16.91 -22.72 1.68
C SER A 58 -15.75 -22.71 2.69
N PRO A 59 -15.38 -21.54 3.26
CA PRO A 59 -14.40 -21.46 4.33
C PRO A 59 -14.81 -22.29 5.54
N ALA A 60 -16.08 -22.18 5.96
CA ALA A 60 -16.62 -22.93 7.09
C ALA A 60 -16.53 -24.46 6.94
N LYS A 61 -16.51 -24.96 5.69
CA LYS A 61 -16.35 -26.40 5.39
C LYS A 61 -14.92 -26.79 4.99
N GLY A 62 -13.99 -25.84 4.90
CA GLY A 62 -12.63 -26.09 4.41
C GLY A 62 -12.56 -26.54 2.94
N THR A 63 -13.55 -26.17 2.10
CA THR A 63 -13.65 -26.65 0.70
C THR A 63 -13.31 -25.59 -0.35
N VAL A 64 -12.66 -24.49 0.06
CA VAL A 64 -12.28 -23.41 -0.85
C VAL A 64 -11.23 -23.91 -1.84
N ARG A 65 -11.49 -23.74 -3.13
CA ARG A 65 -10.57 -24.15 -4.21
C ARG A 65 -9.77 -22.98 -4.77
N ILE A 66 -10.41 -21.82 -4.94
CA ILE A 66 -9.78 -20.55 -5.30
C ILE A 66 -10.43 -19.46 -4.45
N SER A 67 -9.63 -18.52 -3.99
CA SER A 67 -10.10 -17.28 -3.37
C SER A 67 -9.67 -16.07 -4.19
N VAL A 68 -10.53 -15.07 -4.28
CA VAL A 68 -10.25 -13.78 -4.88
C VAL A 68 -10.25 -12.73 -3.78
N LEU A 69 -9.21 -11.90 -3.75
CA LEU A 69 -9.19 -10.66 -3.01
C LEU A 69 -9.47 -9.52 -3.99
N TYR A 70 -10.50 -8.76 -3.70
CA TYR A 70 -10.83 -7.53 -4.41
C TYR A 70 -10.62 -6.34 -3.49
N THR A 71 -9.92 -5.32 -4.00
CA THR A 71 -9.75 -4.03 -3.33
C THR A 71 -10.11 -2.88 -4.25
N THR A 72 -10.65 -1.82 -3.66
CA THR A 72 -10.89 -0.55 -4.36
C THR A 72 -9.72 0.42 -4.22
N GLY A 73 -8.77 0.16 -3.31
CA GLY A 73 -7.68 1.07 -2.94
C GLY A 73 -8.13 2.37 -2.27
N GLY A 74 -9.43 2.53 -1.98
CA GLY A 74 -10.02 3.80 -1.52
C GLY A 74 -10.71 3.74 -0.16
N GLU A 75 -10.64 2.61 0.55
CA GLU A 75 -11.20 2.50 1.89
C GLU A 75 -10.24 3.04 2.94
N LEU A 76 -10.63 4.14 3.60
CA LEU A 76 -9.75 4.87 4.51
C LEU A 76 -9.53 4.15 5.84
N ASP A 77 -10.58 3.52 6.37
CA ASP A 77 -10.49 2.77 7.63
C ASP A 77 -9.71 1.46 7.50
N TRP A 78 -9.61 0.98 6.26
CA TRP A 78 -9.02 -0.31 5.85
C TRP A 78 -8.13 -0.10 4.62
N PRO A 79 -6.97 0.55 4.78
CA PRO A 79 -6.12 0.96 3.66
C PRO A 79 -5.34 -0.24 3.11
N ASP A 80 -6.01 -1.10 2.35
CA ASP A 80 -5.36 -2.14 1.56
C ASP A 80 -4.27 -1.49 0.68
N TYR A 81 -3.08 -2.09 0.62
CA TYR A 81 -1.92 -1.48 -0.04
C TYR A 81 -1.04 -2.52 -0.71
N LEU A 82 -0.71 -2.28 -1.97
CA LEU A 82 0.24 -3.06 -2.75
C LEU A 82 1.55 -2.28 -2.92
N ASP A 83 2.62 -2.78 -2.31
CA ASP A 83 3.98 -2.31 -2.55
C ASP A 83 4.56 -3.02 -3.78
N LEU A 84 4.64 -2.29 -4.90
CA LEU A 84 5.16 -2.81 -6.16
C LEU A 84 6.66 -3.09 -6.13
N GLN A 85 7.42 -2.45 -5.23
CA GLN A 85 8.86 -2.65 -5.13
C GLN A 85 9.22 -3.96 -4.43
N THR A 86 8.46 -4.32 -3.40
CA THR A 86 8.68 -5.54 -2.62
C THR A 86 7.77 -6.69 -3.01
N GLY A 87 6.69 -6.42 -3.76
CA GLY A 87 5.63 -7.38 -4.07
C GLY A 87 4.72 -7.67 -2.87
N THR A 88 4.81 -6.90 -1.79
CA THR A 88 4.00 -7.10 -0.58
C THR A 88 2.62 -6.49 -0.75
N PHE A 89 1.57 -7.28 -0.51
CA PHE A 89 0.19 -6.81 -0.45
C PHE A 89 -0.36 -6.91 0.98
N THR A 90 -0.75 -5.78 1.55
CA THR A 90 -1.48 -5.71 2.83
C THR A 90 -2.98 -5.66 2.56
N TYR A 91 -3.73 -6.57 3.17
CA TYR A 91 -5.18 -6.68 3.03
C TYR A 91 -5.88 -6.73 4.39
N PHE A 92 -6.94 -5.97 4.56
CA PHE A 92 -7.75 -5.97 5.79
C PHE A 92 -8.98 -6.85 5.67
N GLY A 93 -9.23 -7.60 6.74
CA GLY A 93 -10.28 -8.60 6.85
C GLY A 93 -11.73 -8.08 6.69
N ASP A 94 -12.69 -8.99 6.74
CA ASP A 94 -14.11 -8.70 6.50
C ASP A 94 -14.93 -8.37 7.75
N ASN A 95 -14.31 -8.31 8.94
CA ASN A 95 -14.97 -7.79 10.15
C ASN A 95 -14.81 -6.27 10.24
N ARG A 96 -15.68 -5.53 9.56
CA ARG A 96 -15.59 -4.06 9.42
C ARG A 96 -16.60 -3.29 10.27
N THR A 97 -17.41 -3.98 11.08
CA THR A 97 -18.44 -3.38 11.94
C THR A 97 -18.37 -3.95 13.35
N PRO A 98 -18.61 -3.15 14.39
CA PRO A 98 -18.65 -3.64 15.77
C PRO A 98 -19.81 -4.59 16.03
N GLY A 99 -19.71 -5.35 17.12
CA GLY A 99 -20.77 -6.25 17.60
C GLY A 99 -20.68 -7.69 17.10
N ARG A 100 -19.54 -8.10 16.51
CA ARG A 100 -19.28 -9.48 16.09
C ARG A 100 -17.90 -9.93 16.52
N GLU A 101 -17.77 -11.21 16.83
CA GLU A 101 -16.47 -11.85 17.05
C GLU A 101 -15.63 -11.85 15.76
N LEU A 102 -14.31 -11.90 15.91
CA LEU A 102 -13.34 -11.71 14.82
C LEU A 102 -13.58 -12.63 13.61
N HIS A 103 -14.06 -13.85 13.84
CA HIS A 103 -14.30 -14.86 12.79
C HIS A 103 -15.76 -14.97 12.36
N GLU A 104 -16.69 -14.28 13.03
CA GLU A 104 -18.14 -14.32 12.75
C GLU A 104 -18.54 -13.34 11.64
N THR A 105 -17.88 -13.45 10.49
CA THR A 105 -18.09 -12.53 9.38
C THR A 105 -19.07 -13.09 8.35
N PRO A 106 -19.85 -12.24 7.64
CA PRO A 106 -20.90 -12.70 6.71
C PRO A 106 -20.42 -13.67 5.64
N ARG A 107 -19.14 -13.58 5.26
CA ARG A 107 -18.50 -14.41 4.25
C ARG A 107 -17.38 -15.27 4.80
N TYR A 108 -17.17 -15.30 6.12
CA TYR A 108 -16.11 -16.08 6.76
C TYR A 108 -14.71 -15.76 6.19
N GLY A 109 -14.46 -14.53 5.74
CA GLY A 109 -13.15 -14.11 5.20
C GLY A 109 -12.05 -14.19 6.25
N ASN A 110 -12.29 -13.65 7.44
CA ASN A 110 -11.37 -13.75 8.58
C ASN A 110 -11.12 -15.19 9.04
N LEU A 111 -12.13 -16.07 8.95
CA LEU A 111 -11.97 -17.51 9.19
C LEU A 111 -11.01 -18.11 8.17
N LEU A 112 -11.22 -17.82 6.88
CA LEU A 112 -10.33 -18.27 5.80
C LEU A 112 -8.90 -17.77 6.01
N LEU A 113 -8.71 -16.50 6.36
CA LEU A 113 -7.38 -15.95 6.65
C LEU A 113 -6.69 -16.72 7.78
N ARG A 114 -7.36 -16.91 8.92
CA ARG A 114 -6.80 -17.67 10.05
C ARG A 114 -6.30 -19.04 9.61
N ASP A 115 -7.15 -19.79 8.91
CA ASP A 115 -6.86 -21.17 8.53
C ASP A 115 -5.75 -21.26 7.47
N VAL A 116 -5.75 -20.33 6.51
CA VAL A 116 -4.75 -20.25 5.45
C VAL A 116 -3.37 -19.88 5.99
N PHE A 117 -3.27 -18.89 6.87
CA PHE A 117 -1.98 -18.51 7.46
C PHE A 117 -1.47 -19.60 8.42
N ALA A 118 -2.35 -20.28 9.16
CA ALA A 118 -1.96 -21.45 9.95
C ALA A 118 -1.37 -22.56 9.06
N ALA A 119 -2.05 -22.91 7.96
CA ALA A 119 -1.56 -23.91 7.01
C ALA A 119 -0.28 -23.48 6.28
N ALA A 120 -0.09 -22.17 6.04
CA ALA A 120 1.11 -21.61 5.42
C ALA A 120 2.39 -21.87 6.24
N HIS A 121 2.28 -22.00 7.56
CA HIS A 121 3.39 -22.35 8.46
C HIS A 121 3.59 -23.87 8.64
N GLY A 122 2.66 -24.69 8.14
CA GLY A 122 2.72 -26.14 8.24
C GLY A 122 3.68 -26.79 7.25
N SER A 123 3.57 -28.11 7.12
CA SER A 123 4.24 -28.94 6.12
C SER A 123 3.81 -28.63 4.68
N ALA A 124 4.52 -29.18 3.68
CA ALA A 124 4.13 -29.05 2.27
C ALA A 124 2.71 -29.60 2.01
N ALA A 125 2.30 -30.65 2.72
CA ALA A 125 0.96 -31.23 2.63
C ALA A 125 -0.12 -30.31 3.21
N GLU A 126 0.20 -29.53 4.25
CA GLU A 126 -0.71 -28.52 4.80
C GLU A 126 -0.78 -27.29 3.90
N ARG A 127 0.36 -26.81 3.38
CA ARG A 127 0.39 -25.74 2.38
C ARG A 127 -0.37 -26.09 1.11
N ALA A 128 -0.37 -27.37 0.70
CA ALA A 128 -1.16 -27.83 -0.45
C ALA A 128 -2.68 -27.70 -0.25
N LYS A 129 -3.15 -27.51 1.00
CA LYS A 129 -4.57 -27.22 1.31
C LYS A 129 -4.90 -25.73 1.17
N VAL A 130 -3.89 -24.85 1.09
CA VAL A 130 -4.11 -23.42 0.89
C VAL A 130 -4.60 -23.19 -0.54
N PRO A 131 -5.79 -22.59 -0.74
CA PRO A 131 -6.26 -22.27 -2.09
C PRO A 131 -5.41 -21.15 -2.69
N PRO A 132 -5.18 -21.14 -4.01
CA PRO A 132 -4.61 -19.98 -4.69
C PRO A 132 -5.47 -18.73 -4.48
N PHE A 133 -4.81 -17.62 -4.16
CA PHE A 133 -5.45 -16.30 -4.01
C PHE A 133 -5.16 -15.43 -5.23
N LEU A 134 -6.19 -14.90 -5.88
CA LEU A 134 -6.06 -14.01 -7.03
C LEU A 134 -6.42 -12.58 -6.63
N LEU A 135 -5.50 -11.63 -6.86
CA LEU A 135 -5.71 -10.22 -6.51
C LEU A 135 -6.29 -9.44 -7.69
N PHE A 136 -7.40 -8.76 -7.43
CA PHE A 136 -7.99 -7.79 -8.35
C PHE A 136 -8.14 -6.43 -7.67
N GLU A 137 -7.82 -5.38 -8.41
CA GLU A 137 -8.00 -4.00 -7.99
C GLU A 137 -9.03 -3.33 -8.89
N LYS A 138 -9.85 -2.43 -8.34
CA LYS A 138 -10.72 -1.57 -9.15
C LYS A 138 -9.88 -0.76 -10.14
N ALA A 139 -10.29 -0.74 -11.40
CA ALA A 139 -9.60 0.01 -12.46
C ALA A 139 -10.59 0.75 -13.36
N GLY A 140 -10.07 1.64 -14.21
CA GLY A 140 -10.81 2.18 -15.36
C GLY A 140 -12.17 2.81 -15.04
N ARG A 141 -13.17 2.50 -15.87
CA ARG A 141 -14.55 3.02 -15.77
C ARG A 141 -15.51 1.95 -15.28
N GLY A 142 -16.54 2.34 -14.55
CA GLY A 142 -17.60 1.42 -14.12
C GLY A 142 -17.08 0.32 -13.18
N ARG A 143 -17.22 -0.94 -13.60
CA ARG A 143 -16.83 -2.14 -12.84
C ARG A 143 -15.58 -2.83 -13.41
N ASP A 144 -14.80 -2.11 -14.22
CA ASP A 144 -13.51 -2.60 -14.71
C ASP A 144 -12.60 -2.99 -13.53
N VAL A 145 -11.82 -4.06 -13.71
CA VAL A 145 -10.85 -4.53 -12.72
C VAL A 145 -9.50 -4.76 -13.37
N ARG A 146 -8.43 -4.53 -12.63
CA ARG A 146 -7.06 -4.89 -13.00
C ARG A 146 -6.64 -6.14 -12.24
N PHE A 147 -6.06 -7.11 -12.94
CA PHE A 147 -5.46 -8.26 -12.28
C PHE A 147 -4.06 -7.90 -11.76
N ARG A 148 -3.81 -8.07 -10.46
CA ARG A 148 -2.54 -7.70 -9.82
C ARG A 148 -1.64 -8.88 -9.49
N GLY A 149 -2.11 -10.10 -9.68
CA GLY A 149 -1.29 -11.30 -9.60
C GLY A 149 -1.85 -12.40 -8.70
N LEU A 150 -1.08 -13.49 -8.65
CA LEU A 150 -1.30 -14.62 -7.76
C LEU A 150 -0.61 -14.35 -6.42
N LEU A 151 -1.31 -14.58 -5.32
CA LEU A 151 -0.82 -14.31 -3.97
C LEU A 151 -0.45 -15.59 -3.24
N ALA A 152 0.65 -15.53 -2.50
CA ALA A 152 0.99 -16.47 -1.42
C ALA A 152 0.83 -15.78 -0.06
N PRO A 153 0.22 -16.42 0.96
CA PRO A 153 0.18 -15.91 2.32
C PRO A 153 1.58 -15.72 2.88
N GLY A 154 1.83 -14.59 3.55
CA GLY A 154 3.10 -14.24 4.17
C GLY A 154 4.14 -13.66 3.20
N GLY A 155 5.40 -13.62 3.63
CA GLY A 155 6.50 -13.09 2.82
C GLY A 155 7.90 -13.50 3.28
N PRO A 156 8.93 -13.26 2.46
CA PRO A 156 10.28 -13.82 2.66
C PRO A 156 11.00 -13.30 3.91
N THR A 157 10.63 -12.11 4.41
CA THR A 157 11.29 -11.43 5.53
C THR A 157 10.37 -11.20 6.73
N MET A 158 9.18 -11.83 6.75
CA MET A 158 8.14 -11.59 7.76
C MET A 158 8.13 -12.66 8.84
N THR A 159 7.81 -12.27 10.08
CA THR A 159 7.47 -13.20 11.16
C THR A 159 5.98 -13.56 11.12
N ALA A 160 5.55 -14.61 11.81
CA ALA A 160 4.14 -15.02 11.85
C ALA A 160 3.21 -13.87 12.31
N ASP A 161 3.65 -13.06 13.27
CA ASP A 161 2.90 -11.90 13.77
C ASP A 161 2.85 -10.74 12.75
N ASP A 162 3.85 -10.63 11.87
CA ASP A 162 3.83 -9.68 10.76
C ASP A 162 2.90 -10.12 9.64
N GLU A 163 2.80 -11.44 9.41
CA GLU A 163 2.01 -12.03 8.33
C GLU A 163 0.50 -11.90 8.57
N LEU A 164 0.03 -12.15 9.79
CA LEU A 164 -1.39 -12.00 10.15
C LEU A 164 -1.57 -11.46 11.58
N ALA A 165 -2.07 -10.23 11.70
CA ALA A 165 -2.29 -9.58 12.99
C ALA A 165 -3.75 -9.19 13.22
N ALA A 166 -4.28 -9.44 14.42
CA ALA A 166 -5.56 -8.90 14.85
C ALA A 166 -5.37 -7.44 15.29
N VAL A 167 -5.98 -6.50 14.55
CA VAL A 167 -5.91 -5.07 14.81
C VAL A 167 -7.21 -4.57 15.41
N TRP A 168 -7.11 -3.71 16.44
CA TRP A 168 -8.26 -3.02 16.99
C TRP A 168 -8.61 -1.79 16.16
N ARG A 169 -9.91 -1.61 15.89
CA ARG A 169 -10.50 -0.38 15.37
C ARG A 169 -11.64 0.09 16.26
N ALA A 170 -11.95 1.38 16.16
CA ALA A 170 -13.07 1.98 16.84
C ALA A 170 -13.94 2.74 15.83
N THR A 171 -15.25 2.47 15.85
CA THR A 171 -16.23 3.15 15.01
C THR A 171 -17.45 3.47 15.89
N HIS A 172 -17.93 4.72 15.85
CA HIS A 172 -19.01 5.21 16.73
C HIS A 172 -18.80 4.92 18.23
N GLY A 173 -17.55 5.01 18.71
CA GLY A 173 -17.20 4.77 20.13
C GLY A 173 -17.15 3.30 20.56
N GLN A 174 -17.41 2.35 19.65
CA GLN A 174 -17.32 0.91 19.92
C GLN A 174 -16.06 0.33 19.31
N ARG A 175 -15.36 -0.51 20.08
CA ARG A 175 -14.14 -1.21 19.65
C ARG A 175 -14.48 -2.58 19.09
N PHE A 176 -13.77 -2.98 18.04
CA PHE A 176 -13.84 -4.32 17.46
C PHE A 176 -12.51 -4.70 16.82
N GLN A 177 -12.32 -6.00 16.60
CA GLN A 177 -11.10 -6.54 16.00
C GLN A 177 -11.34 -6.92 14.54
N ASN A 178 -10.32 -6.71 13.71
CA ASN A 178 -10.26 -7.23 12.35
C ASN A 178 -8.85 -7.77 12.05
N TYR A 179 -8.68 -8.53 10.98
CA TYR A 179 -7.34 -8.95 10.57
C TYR A 179 -6.67 -7.90 9.66
N ARG A 180 -5.35 -7.77 9.82
CA ARG A 180 -4.42 -7.26 8.82
C ARG A 180 -3.57 -8.43 8.34
N ALA A 181 -3.76 -8.84 7.10
CA ALA A 181 -3.06 -9.95 6.47
C ALA A 181 -2.05 -9.41 5.45
N ARG A 182 -0.85 -10.01 5.38
CA ARG A 182 0.17 -9.70 4.39
C ARG A 182 0.39 -10.89 3.48
N PHE A 183 0.34 -10.63 2.19
CA PHE A 183 0.59 -11.58 1.12
C PHE A 183 1.79 -11.13 0.29
N THR A 184 2.42 -12.07 -0.40
CA THR A 184 3.38 -11.80 -1.46
C THR A 184 2.73 -12.05 -2.81
N VAL A 185 2.78 -11.06 -3.70
CA VAL A 185 2.46 -11.24 -5.12
C VAL A 185 3.60 -12.05 -5.76
N LEU A 186 3.28 -13.22 -6.29
CA LEU A 186 4.24 -14.13 -6.90
C LEU A 186 4.62 -13.68 -8.32
N ASP A 187 5.89 -13.85 -8.68
CA ASP A 187 6.42 -13.57 -10.01
C ASP A 187 5.87 -14.57 -11.03
N HIS A 188 4.72 -14.22 -11.59
CA HIS A 188 4.10 -14.97 -12.67
C HIS A 188 3.19 -14.08 -13.51
N ALA A 189 3.64 -13.77 -14.73
CA ALA A 189 2.96 -12.81 -15.59
C ALA A 189 1.58 -13.28 -16.11
N LYS A 190 1.31 -14.59 -16.14
CA LYS A 190 0.10 -15.15 -16.76
C LYS A 190 -0.45 -16.37 -16.01
N ILE A 191 -1.66 -16.26 -15.48
CA ILE A 191 -2.41 -17.41 -14.98
C ILE A 191 -3.35 -17.90 -16.09
N THR A 192 -3.15 -19.13 -16.53
CA THR A 192 -3.89 -19.68 -17.67
C THR A 192 -5.34 -20.01 -17.29
N ARG A 193 -6.25 -19.80 -18.25
CA ARG A 193 -7.66 -20.18 -18.14
C ARG A 193 -7.83 -21.67 -17.88
N THR A 194 -6.96 -22.49 -18.45
CA THR A 194 -6.95 -23.95 -18.27
C THR A 194 -6.63 -24.32 -16.82
N TRP A 195 -5.60 -23.72 -16.21
CA TRP A 195 -5.26 -23.97 -14.81
C TRP A 195 -6.37 -23.52 -13.86
N ILE A 196 -6.96 -22.33 -14.10
CA ILE A 196 -8.11 -21.85 -13.30
C ILE A 196 -9.26 -22.85 -13.36
N ARG A 197 -9.63 -23.34 -14.55
CA ARG A 197 -10.71 -24.34 -14.70
C ARG A 197 -10.38 -25.65 -14.00
N HIS A 198 -9.15 -26.14 -14.14
CA HIS A 198 -8.65 -27.36 -13.48
C HIS A 198 -8.82 -27.30 -11.96
N VAL A 199 -8.35 -26.22 -11.34
CA VAL A 199 -8.48 -26.02 -9.89
C VAL A 199 -9.95 -25.86 -9.49
N LEU A 200 -10.73 -25.09 -10.24
CA LEU A 200 -12.17 -24.91 -9.96
C LEU A 200 -12.97 -26.22 -10.07
N SER A 201 -12.55 -27.16 -10.91
CA SER A 201 -13.15 -28.50 -11.02
C SER A 201 -12.68 -29.48 -9.93
N GLY A 202 -11.83 -29.05 -9.00
CA GLY A 202 -11.31 -29.90 -7.92
C GLY A 202 -9.98 -30.59 -8.24
N GLY A 203 -9.33 -30.20 -9.34
CA GLY A 203 -7.98 -30.64 -9.67
C GLY A 203 -6.92 -30.11 -8.70
N ASN A 204 -5.79 -30.80 -8.62
CA ASN A 204 -4.67 -30.38 -7.78
C ASN A 204 -4.04 -29.08 -8.32
N PRO A 205 -3.96 -27.99 -7.53
CA PRO A 205 -3.32 -26.74 -7.95
C PRO A 205 -1.86 -26.86 -8.38
N LEU A 206 -1.17 -27.95 -8.01
CA LEU A 206 0.21 -28.25 -8.38
C LEU A 206 0.37 -28.92 -9.75
N THR A 207 -0.72 -29.22 -10.46
CA THR A 207 -0.68 -29.84 -11.79
C THR A 207 -1.26 -28.90 -12.87
N ASP A 208 -1.19 -29.32 -14.13
CA ASP A 208 -1.93 -28.73 -15.25
C ASP A 208 -1.75 -27.21 -15.44
N GLY A 209 -0.50 -26.80 -15.60
CA GLY A 209 -0.15 -25.39 -15.81
C GLY A 209 0.03 -24.60 -14.52
N CYS A 210 0.29 -25.30 -13.40
CA CYS A 210 0.68 -24.69 -12.13
C CYS A 210 1.79 -23.65 -12.32
N PRO A 211 1.59 -22.40 -11.86
CA PRO A 211 2.65 -21.40 -11.81
C PRO A 211 3.89 -21.91 -11.05
N PRO A 212 5.11 -21.80 -11.59
CA PRO A 212 6.32 -22.29 -10.92
C PRO A 212 6.53 -21.66 -9.54
N ALA A 213 6.25 -20.37 -9.40
CA ALA A 213 6.35 -19.66 -8.12
C ALA A 213 5.35 -20.20 -7.06
N TRP A 214 4.16 -20.64 -7.49
CA TRP A 214 3.19 -21.27 -6.59
C TRP A 214 3.69 -22.64 -6.13
N ASN A 215 4.21 -23.46 -7.05
CA ASN A 215 4.77 -24.77 -6.70
C ASN A 215 5.95 -24.65 -5.72
N ALA A 216 6.85 -23.69 -5.94
CA ALA A 216 7.96 -23.41 -5.03
C ALA A 216 7.45 -23.03 -3.63
N TRP A 217 6.44 -22.17 -3.54
CA TRP A 217 5.85 -21.80 -2.26
C TRP A 217 5.17 -22.98 -1.56
N VAL A 218 4.37 -23.78 -2.25
CA VAL A 218 3.73 -24.96 -1.63
C VAL A 218 4.77 -25.99 -1.19
N SER A 219 5.77 -26.26 -2.03
CA SER A 219 6.77 -27.30 -1.77
C SER A 219 7.74 -26.95 -0.64
N SER A 220 8.26 -25.72 -0.62
CA SER A 220 9.34 -25.32 0.30
C SER A 220 9.11 -24.00 1.04
N ARG A 221 7.93 -23.37 0.91
CA ARG A 221 7.63 -22.03 1.44
C ARG A 221 8.60 -20.97 0.90
N THR A 222 9.15 -21.20 -0.29
CA THR A 222 10.02 -20.25 -0.98
C THR A 222 9.17 -19.23 -1.73
N TYR A 223 9.32 -17.96 -1.38
CA TYR A 223 8.65 -16.86 -2.07
C TYR A 223 9.51 -16.39 -3.25
N VAL A 224 8.91 -16.34 -4.44
CA VAL A 224 9.49 -15.67 -5.61
C VAL A 224 8.62 -14.45 -5.86
N PRO A 225 8.94 -13.30 -5.23
CA PRO A 225 8.09 -12.11 -5.32
C PRO A 225 8.19 -11.45 -6.69
N LEU A 226 7.06 -10.95 -7.19
CA LEU A 226 7.02 -10.05 -8.33
C LEU A 226 7.54 -8.68 -7.89
N LEU A 227 8.76 -8.35 -8.31
CA LEU A 227 9.38 -7.06 -8.02
C LEU A 227 9.30 -6.18 -9.27
N ALA A 228 8.72 -5.00 -9.13
CA ALA A 228 8.84 -3.94 -10.11
C ALA A 228 9.85 -2.91 -9.57
N PRO A 229 11.16 -3.02 -9.89
CA PRO A 229 12.10 -1.98 -9.53
C PRO A 229 11.59 -0.67 -10.11
N ALA A 230 11.51 0.37 -9.28
CA ALA A 230 11.09 1.68 -9.74
C ALA A 230 12.02 2.13 -10.86
N THR A 231 11.52 2.19 -12.10
CA THR A 231 12.04 3.16 -13.06
C THR A 231 11.92 4.52 -12.40
N THR A 232 12.83 5.46 -12.65
CA THR A 232 12.77 6.81 -12.08
C THR A 232 11.35 7.39 -12.18
N VAL A 233 10.54 7.25 -11.12
CA VAL A 233 9.12 7.57 -11.19
C VAL A 233 9.01 9.06 -10.96
N ILE A 234 9.07 9.81 -12.05
CA ILE A 234 8.67 11.21 -12.06
C ILE A 234 7.16 11.24 -11.80
N ARG A 235 6.77 11.61 -10.58
CA ARG A 235 5.38 11.65 -10.13
C ARG A 235 4.68 12.90 -10.64
N SER A 236 3.50 12.73 -11.25
CA SER A 236 2.65 13.87 -11.64
C SER A 236 2.09 14.59 -10.40
N LYS A 237 1.66 15.85 -10.55
CA LYS A 237 0.98 16.60 -9.47
C LYS A 237 -0.20 15.82 -8.88
N THR A 238 -1.02 15.19 -9.73
CA THR A 238 -2.20 14.43 -9.28
C THR A 238 -1.82 13.22 -8.44
N SER A 239 -0.72 12.54 -8.76
CA SER A 239 -0.20 11.42 -7.96
C SER A 239 0.48 11.85 -6.65
N GLN A 240 0.92 13.11 -6.53
CA GLN A 240 1.57 13.64 -5.33
C GLN A 240 0.61 14.27 -4.32
N MET A 241 -0.64 14.50 -4.73
CA MET A 241 -1.68 15.08 -3.88
C MET A 241 -2.75 14.05 -3.55
N PRO A 242 -3.40 14.11 -2.38
CA PRO A 242 -4.57 13.28 -2.09
C PRO A 242 -5.68 13.57 -3.11
N ASP A 243 -6.28 12.52 -3.65
CA ASP A 243 -7.37 12.63 -4.62
C ASP A 243 -8.76 12.64 -3.95
N ASP A 244 -8.87 12.09 -2.74
CA ASP A 244 -10.10 12.03 -1.96
C ASP A 244 -10.35 13.27 -1.08
N PRO A 245 -11.63 13.62 -0.78
CA PRO A 245 -11.98 14.79 0.02
C PRO A 245 -11.40 14.81 1.44
N GLN A 246 -11.28 13.64 2.07
CA GLN A 246 -10.84 13.53 3.46
C GLN A 246 -9.33 13.72 3.58
N GLY A 247 -8.56 13.19 2.63
CA GLY A 247 -7.12 13.40 2.54
C GLY A 247 -6.79 14.87 2.28
N LYS A 248 -7.56 15.53 1.41
CA LYS A 248 -7.48 16.99 1.20
C LYS A 248 -7.79 17.76 2.48
N ALA A 249 -8.81 17.35 3.23
CA ALA A 249 -9.17 17.98 4.49
C ALA A 249 -8.12 17.77 5.60
N ILE A 250 -7.48 16.60 5.67
CA ILE A 250 -6.35 16.34 6.58
C ILE A 250 -5.19 17.27 6.26
N LEU A 251 -4.79 17.33 4.99
CA LEU A 251 -3.67 18.17 4.55
C LEU A 251 -3.95 19.65 4.81
N HIS A 252 -5.21 20.07 4.58
CA HIS A 252 -5.68 21.41 4.93
C HIS A 252 -5.59 21.67 6.44
N ALA A 253 -6.03 20.76 7.30
CA ALA A 253 -5.93 20.93 8.75
C ALA A 253 -4.48 21.14 9.22
N ILE A 254 -3.52 20.41 8.64
CA ILE A 254 -2.09 20.62 8.91
C ILE A 254 -1.67 22.03 8.49
N CYS A 255 -2.00 22.45 7.27
CA CYS A 255 -1.65 23.79 6.78
C CYS A 255 -2.27 24.91 7.63
N GLU A 256 -3.54 24.76 8.03
CA GLU A 256 -4.21 25.76 8.88
C GLU A 256 -3.58 25.86 10.26
N HIS A 257 -3.19 24.72 10.84
CA HIS A 257 -2.59 24.68 12.18
C HIS A 257 -1.32 25.50 12.27
N PHE A 258 -0.50 25.46 11.21
CA PHE A 258 0.79 26.16 11.13
C PHE A 258 0.74 27.49 10.37
N ARG A 259 -0.45 27.98 10.00
CA ARG A 259 -0.60 29.27 9.34
C ARG A 259 0.00 30.38 10.21
N ASP A 260 0.74 31.30 9.57
CA ASP A 260 1.44 32.43 10.21
C ASP A 260 2.61 32.02 11.14
N ARG A 261 2.92 30.73 11.20
CA ARG A 261 4.01 30.14 11.98
C ARG A 261 4.62 28.93 11.24
N GLU A 262 4.86 29.09 9.94
CA GLU A 262 5.25 28.00 9.05
C GLU A 262 6.55 27.30 9.48
N HIS A 263 7.42 27.98 10.22
CA HIS A 263 8.63 27.42 10.84
C HIS A 263 8.34 26.34 11.91
N ASP A 264 7.20 26.41 12.59
CA ASP A 264 6.82 25.40 13.58
C ASP A 264 6.49 24.04 12.92
N PHE A 265 6.21 24.04 11.61
CA PHE A 265 5.97 22.81 10.85
C PHE A 265 7.21 21.90 10.81
N GLU A 266 8.41 22.44 11.01
CA GLU A 266 9.67 21.67 11.00
C GLU A 266 9.64 20.51 12.01
N ALA A 267 9.09 20.74 13.20
CA ALA A 267 8.91 19.69 14.21
C ALA A 267 7.88 18.63 13.79
N CYS A 268 6.79 19.05 13.14
CA CYS A 268 5.79 18.15 12.58
C CYS A 268 6.37 17.30 11.44
N ALA A 269 7.19 17.89 10.56
CA ALA A 269 7.87 17.18 9.49
C ALA A 269 8.81 16.09 10.00
N VAL A 270 9.53 16.33 11.11
CA VAL A 270 10.33 15.30 11.78
C VAL A 270 9.46 14.17 12.32
N ALA A 271 8.30 14.48 12.90
CA ALA A 271 7.37 13.46 13.38
C ALA A 271 6.79 12.62 12.23
N LEU A 272 6.38 13.26 11.13
CA LEU A 272 5.93 12.58 9.90
C LEU A 272 7.03 11.69 9.32
N TRP A 273 8.28 12.17 9.29
CA TRP A 273 9.42 11.37 8.86
C TRP A 273 9.64 10.15 9.76
N ARG A 274 9.50 10.27 11.08
CA ARG A 274 9.57 9.13 12.00
C ARG A 274 8.49 8.07 11.75
N LEU A 275 7.29 8.48 11.32
CA LEU A 275 6.24 7.54 10.93
C LEU A 275 6.59 6.79 9.63
N LEU A 276 7.22 7.49 8.66
CA LEU A 276 7.67 6.90 7.40
C LEU A 276 8.93 6.02 7.55
N ALA A 277 9.81 6.41 8.47
CA ALA A 277 11.15 5.88 8.63
C ALA A 277 11.41 5.57 10.12
N PRO A 278 10.83 4.47 10.66
CA PRO A 278 10.79 4.20 12.10
C PRO A 278 12.16 3.93 12.74
N ALA A 279 13.20 3.61 11.95
CA ALA A 279 14.57 3.48 12.44
C ALA A 279 15.30 4.84 12.55
N THR A 280 14.59 5.96 12.45
CA THR A 280 15.12 7.29 12.74
C THR A 280 15.55 7.37 14.20
N GLY A 281 16.83 7.58 14.44
CA GLY A 281 17.45 7.76 15.74
C GLY A 281 17.31 9.19 16.25
N ARG A 282 18.42 9.77 16.72
CA ARG A 282 18.45 11.15 17.18
C ARG A 282 18.12 12.09 16.02
N CYS A 283 17.21 13.02 16.24
CA CYS A 283 16.86 14.03 15.25
C CYS A 283 16.45 15.31 15.98
N GLU A 284 17.07 16.42 15.60
CA GLU A 284 16.94 17.71 16.23
C GLU A 284 16.58 18.77 15.19
N VAL A 285 15.54 19.55 15.49
CA VAL A 285 15.19 20.76 14.73
C VAL A 285 16.29 21.80 14.99
N THR A 286 16.81 22.41 13.92
CA THR A 286 17.95 23.32 14.07
C THR A 286 17.49 24.71 14.49
N ARG A 287 18.36 25.45 15.18
CA ARG A 287 18.03 26.83 15.61
C ARG A 287 18.00 27.78 14.41
N PRO A 288 17.15 28.82 14.42
CA PRO A 288 17.17 29.86 13.40
C PRO A 288 18.57 30.47 13.30
N SER A 289 19.25 30.31 12.16
CA SER A 289 20.55 30.90 11.90
C SER A 289 20.45 32.07 10.93
N ARG A 290 21.37 33.03 11.04
CA ARG A 290 21.43 34.24 10.21
C ARG A 290 21.59 33.95 8.71
N ASP A 291 22.11 32.78 8.35
CA ASP A 291 22.29 32.30 6.96
C ASP A 291 21.14 31.42 6.47
N GLY A 292 20.02 31.40 7.20
CA GLY A 292 18.87 30.55 6.95
C GLY A 292 19.24 29.09 7.15
N GLY A 293 19.03 28.57 8.36
CA GLY A 293 19.39 27.20 8.75
C GLY A 293 18.78 26.09 7.88
N ARG A 294 19.17 24.85 8.19
CA ARG A 294 18.41 23.64 7.82
C ARG A 294 17.24 23.52 8.78
N ASP A 295 16.24 22.74 8.44
CA ASP A 295 15.07 22.64 9.30
C ASP A 295 15.33 21.59 10.39
N ALA A 296 15.88 20.42 10.03
CA ALA A 296 16.38 19.44 11.01
C ALA A 296 17.61 18.66 10.53
N VAL A 297 18.33 18.07 11.48
CA VAL A 297 19.39 17.08 11.24
C VAL A 297 19.12 15.84 12.09
N GLY A 298 19.45 14.65 11.57
CA GLY A 298 19.25 13.43 12.33
C GLY A 298 20.09 12.26 11.87
N GLU A 299 19.94 11.15 12.57
CA GLU A 299 20.58 9.87 12.34
C GLU A 299 19.52 8.84 11.92
N TYR A 300 19.82 8.01 10.92
CA TYR A 300 19.03 6.84 10.58
C TYR A 300 19.84 5.57 10.87
N ILE A 301 19.22 4.63 11.59
CA ILE A 301 19.93 3.47 12.12
C ILE A 301 19.77 2.27 11.19
N ILE A 302 20.89 1.66 10.81
CA ILE A 302 20.98 0.49 9.94
C ILE A 302 21.79 -0.60 10.64
N GLY A 303 21.47 -1.86 10.37
CA GLY A 303 22.22 -3.01 10.88
C GLY A 303 21.50 -3.78 11.99
N PRO A 304 22.06 -4.93 12.40
CA PRO A 304 21.47 -5.76 13.44
C PRO A 304 21.49 -5.07 14.82
N PRO A 305 20.65 -5.47 15.78
CA PRO A 305 20.62 -4.86 17.10
C PRO A 305 21.96 -4.83 17.86
N ALA A 306 22.82 -5.82 17.60
CA ALA A 306 24.14 -5.95 18.24
C ALA A 306 25.24 -5.09 17.60
N ASP A 307 25.03 -4.59 16.36
CA ASP A 307 26.00 -3.77 15.64
C ASP A 307 25.25 -2.77 14.74
N ARG A 308 24.84 -1.66 15.37
CA ARG A 308 24.04 -0.62 14.72
C ARG A 308 24.96 0.48 14.19
N ILE A 309 24.78 0.82 12.91
CA ILE A 309 25.45 1.94 12.25
C ILE A 309 24.45 3.09 12.10
N ALA A 310 24.88 4.30 12.46
CA ALA A 310 24.12 5.52 12.20
C ALA A 310 24.61 6.15 10.90
N ILE A 311 23.69 6.51 10.02
CA ILE A 311 23.94 7.36 8.87
C ILE A 311 23.24 8.70 9.04
N ASP A 312 23.92 9.79 8.71
CA ASP A 312 23.38 11.11 8.97
C ASP A 312 22.49 11.61 7.82
N PHE A 313 21.41 12.32 8.17
CA PHE A 313 20.56 13.00 7.21
C PHE A 313 20.29 14.46 7.58
N ALA A 314 19.90 15.23 6.56
CA ALA A 314 19.34 16.57 6.73
C ALA A 314 17.88 16.57 6.25
N LEU A 315 17.02 17.27 6.96
CA LEU A 315 15.61 17.42 6.60
C LEU A 315 15.30 18.89 6.33
N GLU A 316 14.60 19.14 5.22
CA GLU A 316 13.97 20.41 4.87
C GLU A 316 12.45 20.21 4.83
N ALA A 317 11.70 21.15 5.38
CA ALA A 317 10.27 21.13 5.54
C ALA A 317 9.65 22.38 4.90
N LYS A 318 8.55 22.20 4.15
CA LYS A 318 7.75 23.30 3.59
C LYS A 318 6.26 23.05 3.76
N CYS A 319 5.65 23.85 4.62
CA CYS A 319 4.19 23.91 4.78
C CYS A 319 3.58 24.80 3.68
N TYR A 320 3.47 24.26 2.47
CA TYR A 320 2.94 24.98 1.30
C TYR A 320 1.47 24.63 1.05
N ALA A 321 0.75 25.61 0.50
CA ALA A 321 -0.58 25.37 -0.05
C ALA A 321 -0.51 24.40 -1.24
N ALA A 322 -1.59 23.65 -1.47
CA ALA A 322 -1.73 22.67 -2.56
C ALA A 322 -1.56 23.26 -3.99
N THR A 323 -1.57 24.58 -4.12
CA THR A 323 -1.34 25.31 -5.37
C THR A 323 0.15 25.55 -5.66
N ASN A 324 1.01 25.46 -4.64
CA ASN A 324 2.38 25.92 -4.71
C ASN A 324 3.34 24.73 -4.78
N ALA A 325 4.02 24.56 -5.91
CA ALA A 325 5.01 23.51 -6.08
C ALA A 325 6.30 23.83 -5.31
N VAL A 326 6.97 22.81 -4.78
CA VAL A 326 8.39 22.92 -4.41
C VAL A 326 9.22 22.94 -5.69
N GLY A 327 10.03 23.98 -5.84
CA GLY A 327 10.86 24.22 -7.02
C GLY A 327 12.31 23.80 -6.84
N VAL A 328 13.08 23.96 -7.92
CA VAL A 328 14.52 23.61 -7.97
C VAL A 328 15.30 24.36 -6.90
N ARG A 329 15.05 25.66 -6.73
CA ARG A 329 15.79 26.50 -5.78
C ARG A 329 15.78 25.95 -4.35
N GLU A 330 14.62 25.51 -3.87
CA GLU A 330 14.47 24.93 -2.54
C GLU A 330 15.23 23.60 -2.41
N VAL A 331 15.22 22.77 -3.46
CA VAL A 331 15.90 21.46 -3.43
C VAL A 331 17.41 21.59 -3.63
N SER A 332 17.89 22.45 -4.53
CA SER A 332 19.31 22.75 -4.68
C SER A 332 19.91 23.29 -3.38
N ARG A 333 19.13 24.02 -2.59
CA ARG A 333 19.52 24.44 -1.24
C ARG A 333 19.78 23.23 -0.34
N LEU A 334 18.88 22.23 -0.31
CA LEU A 334 19.09 20.98 0.41
C LEU A 334 20.31 20.20 -0.11
N ILE A 335 20.44 20.05 -1.43
CA ILE A 335 21.57 19.36 -2.09
C ILE A 335 22.90 19.98 -1.68
N SER A 336 23.03 21.31 -1.75
CA SER A 336 24.26 22.03 -1.38
C SER A 336 24.72 21.74 0.05
N ARG A 337 23.76 21.38 0.91
CA ARG A 337 23.96 21.14 2.33
C ARG A 337 24.23 19.67 2.67
N LEU A 338 24.17 18.76 1.70
CA LEU A 338 24.43 17.32 1.90
C LEU A 338 25.92 16.94 1.89
N ARG A 339 26.85 17.86 1.65
CA ARG A 339 28.30 17.58 1.48
C ARG A 339 28.99 16.76 2.58
N HIS A 340 28.39 16.60 3.76
CA HIS A 340 28.91 15.79 4.86
C HIS A 340 27.88 14.81 5.43
N ARG A 341 26.82 14.51 4.68
CA ARG A 341 25.67 13.71 5.13
C ARG A 341 25.37 12.64 4.09
N ASN A 342 24.79 11.53 4.55
CA ASN A 342 24.55 10.39 3.69
C ASN A 342 23.34 10.60 2.79
N PHE A 343 22.28 11.26 3.28
CA PHE A 343 21.08 11.53 2.49
C PHE A 343 20.29 12.75 2.99
N GLY A 344 19.34 13.20 2.18
CA GLY A 344 18.41 14.28 2.50
C GLY A 344 16.96 13.81 2.56
N VAL A 345 16.13 14.53 3.30
CA VAL A 345 14.68 14.36 3.33
C VAL A 345 14.05 15.71 3.04
N PHE A 346 13.12 15.76 2.09
CA PHE A 346 12.32 16.96 1.83
C PHE A 346 10.86 16.62 2.11
N VAL A 347 10.26 17.27 3.10
CA VAL A 347 8.86 17.10 3.47
C VAL A 347 8.05 18.32 3.06
N THR A 348 6.95 18.13 2.33
CA THR A 348 6.03 19.21 2.00
C THR A 348 4.57 18.77 2.06
N THR A 349 3.71 19.68 2.51
CA THR A 349 2.24 19.54 2.42
C THR A 349 1.70 19.79 1.01
N SER A 350 2.58 19.91 0.00
CA SER A 350 2.23 20.13 -1.40
C SER A 350 2.92 19.08 -2.30
N TYR A 351 3.33 19.45 -3.50
CA TYR A 351 3.94 18.58 -4.50
C TYR A 351 5.28 19.15 -4.99
N PHE A 352 6.13 18.27 -5.52
CA PHE A 352 7.38 18.63 -6.18
C PHE A 352 7.15 18.85 -7.67
N ALA A 353 7.76 19.90 -8.23
CA ALA A 353 7.76 20.11 -9.66
C ALA A 353 8.44 18.92 -10.40
N GLN A 354 8.06 18.68 -11.65
CA GLN A 354 8.63 17.61 -12.46
C GLN A 354 10.16 17.73 -12.57
N GLN A 355 10.64 18.95 -12.89
CA GLN A 355 12.07 19.24 -13.01
C GLN A 355 12.87 18.92 -11.73
N VAL A 356 12.27 19.13 -10.55
CA VAL A 356 12.91 18.79 -9.26
C VAL A 356 13.13 17.29 -9.14
N GLN A 357 12.13 16.50 -9.53
CA GLN A 357 12.22 15.05 -9.47
C GLN A 357 13.22 14.52 -10.50
N GLU A 358 13.26 15.11 -11.69
CA GLU A 358 14.25 14.79 -12.72
C GLU A 358 15.66 15.07 -12.21
N GLU A 359 15.96 16.28 -11.73
CA GLU A 359 17.27 16.65 -11.19
C GLU A 359 17.73 15.73 -10.05
N VAL A 360 16.86 15.51 -9.05
CA VAL A 360 17.23 14.65 -7.90
C VAL A 360 17.56 13.22 -8.35
N ARG A 361 16.89 12.71 -9.38
CA ARG A 361 17.03 11.30 -9.79
C ARG A 361 18.09 11.09 -10.84
N ASP A 362 18.16 11.97 -11.84
CA ASP A 362 19.15 11.91 -12.92
C ASP A 362 20.56 12.16 -12.37
N ASP A 363 20.70 13.07 -11.41
CA ASP A 363 21.99 13.37 -10.76
C ASP A 363 22.30 12.43 -9.57
N GLY A 364 21.41 11.47 -9.29
CA GLY A 364 21.61 10.48 -8.23
C GLY A 364 21.68 11.08 -6.82
N HIS A 365 21.04 12.24 -6.60
CA HIS A 365 21.01 12.86 -5.28
C HIS A 365 20.22 11.97 -4.30
N PRO A 366 20.81 11.55 -3.16
CA PRO A 366 20.15 10.67 -2.21
C PRO A 366 19.14 11.48 -1.39
N ILE A 367 18.00 11.83 -1.99
CA ILE A 367 16.96 12.65 -1.37
C ILE A 367 15.61 11.92 -1.43
N ALA A 368 15.07 11.66 -0.25
CA ALA A 368 13.70 11.23 -0.07
C ALA A 368 12.76 12.44 -0.22
N LEU A 369 11.79 12.35 -1.14
CA LEU A 369 10.81 13.40 -1.42
C LEU A 369 9.45 12.97 -0.87
N VAL A 370 9.00 13.61 0.21
CA VAL A 370 7.74 13.33 0.90
C VAL A 370 6.73 14.42 0.54
N CYS A 371 5.71 14.06 -0.24
CA CYS A 371 4.67 14.97 -0.71
C CYS A 371 3.36 14.85 0.07
N GLY A 372 2.37 15.68 -0.26
CA GLY A 372 1.08 15.74 0.43
C GLY A 372 0.35 14.40 0.50
N ARG A 373 0.40 13.58 -0.57
CA ARG A 373 -0.17 12.22 -0.56
C ARG A 373 0.58 11.29 0.41
N ASP A 374 1.91 11.32 0.41
CA ASP A 374 2.73 10.50 1.30
C ASP A 374 2.43 10.81 2.79
N ILE A 375 2.22 12.09 3.11
CA ILE A 375 1.81 12.56 4.45
C ILE A 375 0.44 12.00 4.83
N THR A 376 -0.57 12.11 3.95
CA THR A 376 -1.91 11.61 4.27
C THR A 376 -1.93 10.09 4.41
N ASP A 377 -1.18 9.38 3.59
CA ASP A 377 -1.15 7.93 3.59
C ASP A 377 -0.47 7.38 4.85
N VAL A 378 0.67 7.97 5.26
CA VAL A 378 1.36 7.52 6.49
C VAL A 378 0.54 7.81 7.74
N LEU A 379 -0.17 8.95 7.79
CA LEU A 379 -1.07 9.29 8.89
C LEU A 379 -2.21 8.26 9.01
N ARG A 380 -2.85 7.90 7.89
CA ARG A 380 -3.90 6.87 7.84
C ARG A 380 -3.40 5.49 8.27
N GLN A 381 -2.22 5.10 7.79
CA GLN A 381 -1.59 3.83 8.19
C GLN A 381 -1.39 3.73 9.71
N HIS A 382 -1.16 4.87 10.37
CA HIS A 382 -1.00 4.97 11.83
C HIS A 382 -2.30 5.32 12.58
N GLY A 383 -3.44 5.31 11.90
CA GLY A 383 -4.78 5.46 12.51
C GLY A 383 -5.30 6.90 12.58
N TYR A 384 -4.60 7.88 12.03
CA TYR A 384 -5.08 9.26 11.90
C TYR A 384 -5.91 9.40 10.62
N ASN A 385 -7.11 8.81 10.65
CA ASN A 385 -7.93 8.66 9.45
C ASN A 385 -8.75 9.90 9.13
N THR A 386 -9.10 10.72 10.13
CA THR A 386 -9.98 11.89 9.97
C THR A 386 -9.26 13.21 10.27
N PRO A 387 -9.76 14.35 9.74
CA PRO A 387 -9.23 15.67 10.11
C PRO A 387 -9.28 15.94 11.61
N ARG A 388 -10.26 15.37 12.32
CA ARG A 388 -10.39 15.50 13.78
C ARG A 388 -9.27 14.76 14.51
N ASP A 389 -8.93 13.55 14.08
CA ASP A 389 -7.84 12.76 14.67
C ASP A 389 -6.50 13.47 14.50
N VAL A 390 -6.29 14.03 13.30
CA VAL A 390 -5.09 14.81 12.97
C VAL A 390 -5.05 16.11 13.78
N GLN A 391 -6.17 16.85 13.88
CA GLN A 391 -6.22 18.07 14.68
C GLN A 391 -5.88 17.80 16.15
N ALA A 392 -6.47 16.75 16.74
CA ALA A 392 -6.17 16.37 18.12
C ALA A 392 -4.68 16.03 18.33
N TRP A 393 -4.07 15.33 17.37
CA TRP A 393 -2.64 15.05 17.38
C TRP A 393 -1.79 16.32 17.27
N LEU A 394 -2.17 17.24 16.39
CA LEU A 394 -1.50 18.54 16.18
C LEU A 394 -1.58 19.42 17.43
N ASP A 395 -2.74 19.53 18.04
CA ASP A 395 -2.96 20.32 19.26
C ASP A 395 -2.16 19.79 20.45
N GLN A 396 -2.07 18.46 20.57
CA GLN A 396 -1.33 17.82 21.65
C GLN A 396 0.19 17.90 21.46
N SER A 397 0.66 17.70 20.23
CA SER A 397 2.10 17.50 19.95
C SER A 397 2.80 18.78 19.50
N PHE A 398 2.06 19.71 18.89
CA PHE A 398 2.60 20.95 18.30
C PHE A 398 1.69 22.14 18.63
N PRO A 399 1.39 22.40 19.93
CA PRO A 399 0.51 23.50 20.31
C PRO A 399 1.11 24.85 19.85
N PRO A 400 0.27 25.85 19.54
CA PRO A 400 0.76 27.19 19.33
C PRO A 400 1.49 27.70 20.58
N PRO A 401 2.53 28.54 20.44
CA PRO A 401 3.20 29.14 21.58
C PRO A 401 2.18 29.86 22.47
N SER A 402 2.29 29.65 23.79
CA SER A 402 1.41 30.33 24.75
C SER A 402 1.63 31.85 24.66
N PRO A 403 0.56 32.66 24.70
CA PRO A 403 0.63 34.11 24.56
C PRO A 403 1.44 34.80 25.66
#